data_AF-A0A756LFV5-F1
#
_entry.id   AF-A0A756LFV5-F1
#
_cell.length_a   1.000
_cell.length_b   1.000
_cell.length_c   1.000
_cell.angle_alpha   90.00
_cell.angle_beta   90.00
_cell.angle_gamma   90.00
#
_symmetry.space_group_name_H-M   'P 1'
#
loop_
_entity.id
_entity.type
_entity.pdbx_description
1 polymer ?
#
loop_
_entity_poly.entity_id
_entity_poly.type
_entity_poly.pdbx_seq_one_letter_code
_entity_poly.pdbx_strand_id
1 'polypeptide(L)'
;MIQIKIKSLIAGGAGAIAIAAALITGPNDNDGLEGVRYRPYQDVVGVWTVCYGHTGKDIMLGKTYTPTECKALLDKDLNAVARQINPYIKVPIPEATRGALYSFAYNVGAGNFRASTLLRKINQGDINGACDQLRRWTYAGGKKWKGLVTRREIEREVCVWQ
;
A
#
# COMPACT_ATOMS: atom_id res chain seq x y z
N MET A 1 14.19 -7.69 7.10
CA MET A 1 14.84 -6.61 6.33
C MET A 1 13.90 -5.43 6.07
N ILE A 2 12.70 -5.63 5.52
CA ILE A 2 11.73 -4.53 5.30
C ILE A 2 11.40 -3.74 6.58
N GLN A 3 11.19 -4.43 7.71
CA GLN A 3 10.90 -3.77 9.00
C GLN A 3 12.04 -2.88 9.50
N ILE A 4 13.31 -3.22 9.23
CA ILE A 4 14.46 -2.40 9.65
C ILE A 4 14.43 -1.08 8.89
N LYS A 5 14.25 -1.12 7.56
CA LYS A 5 14.14 0.07 6.71
C LYS A 5 13.00 0.98 7.17
N ILE A 6 11.83 0.42 7.47
CA ILE A 6 10.67 1.21 7.91
C ILE A 6 10.88 1.80 9.31
N LYS A 7 11.44 1.04 10.26
CA LYS A 7 11.78 1.58 11.59
C LYS A 7 12.79 2.73 11.49
N SER A 8 13.80 2.62 10.64
CA SER A 8 14.76 3.70 10.40
C SER A 8 14.09 4.94 9.77
N LEU A 9 13.16 4.75 8.84
CA LEU A 9 12.38 5.84 8.25
C LEU A 9 11.53 6.56 9.31
N ILE A 10 10.81 5.81 10.15
CA ILE A 10 9.98 6.37 11.22
C ILE A 10 10.84 7.12 12.24
N ALA A 11 11.96 6.53 12.68
CA ALA A 11 12.91 7.19 13.58
C ALA A 11 13.52 8.48 12.99
N GLY A 12 13.65 8.54 11.67
CA GLY A 12 14.09 9.73 10.94
C GLY A 12 12.99 10.75 10.64
N GLY A 13 11.77 10.55 11.13
CA GLY A 13 10.64 11.47 10.92
C GLY A 13 10.04 11.40 9.51
N ALA A 14 10.20 10.29 8.79
CA ALA A 14 9.60 10.13 7.47
C ALA A 14 8.07 10.12 7.53
N GLY A 15 7.43 10.79 6.57
CA GLY A 15 5.97 10.78 6.42
C GLY A 15 5.42 9.47 5.84
N ALA A 16 4.10 9.32 5.93
CA ALA A 16 3.36 8.12 5.55
C ALA A 16 3.55 7.67 4.09
N ILE A 17 3.82 8.58 3.15
CA ILE A 17 4.09 8.23 1.74
C ILE A 17 5.39 7.42 1.65
N ALA A 18 6.46 7.87 2.32
CA ALA A 18 7.75 7.17 2.30
C ALA A 18 7.65 5.79 2.97
N ILE A 19 6.88 5.69 4.07
CA ILE A 19 6.59 4.42 4.75
C ILE A 19 5.84 3.45 3.81
N ALA A 20 4.80 3.93 3.13
CA ALA A 20 4.02 3.13 2.19
C ALA A 20 4.87 2.70 0.97
N ALA A 21 5.70 3.60 0.44
CA ALA A 21 6.63 3.28 -0.65
C ALA A 21 7.61 2.19 -0.22
N ALA A 22 8.19 2.26 0.99
CA ALA A 22 9.08 1.24 1.50
C ALA A 22 8.40 -0.13 1.73
N LEU A 23 7.11 -0.13 2.13
CA LEU A 23 6.29 -1.34 2.19
C LEU A 23 6.09 -1.95 0.78
N ILE A 24 5.81 -1.11 -0.21
CA ILE A 24 5.52 -1.54 -1.58
C ILE A 24 6.76 -2.04 -2.31
N THR A 25 7.88 -1.31 -2.27
CA THR A 25 9.08 -1.65 -3.05
C THR A 25 10.05 -2.56 -2.30
N GLY A 26 10.02 -2.55 -0.96
CA GLY A 26 10.97 -3.29 -0.14
C GLY A 26 12.36 -2.63 -0.07
N PRO A 27 13.32 -3.25 0.62
CA PRO A 27 14.67 -2.71 0.74
C PRO A 27 15.45 -2.72 -0.58
N ASN A 28 15.23 -3.69 -1.46
CA ASN A 28 15.95 -3.87 -2.72
C ASN A 28 15.13 -3.46 -3.96
N ASP A 29 14.03 -2.73 -3.76
CA ASP A 29 13.14 -2.23 -4.82
C ASP A 29 12.44 -3.32 -5.66
N ASN A 30 12.49 -4.58 -5.23
CA ASN A 30 11.83 -5.72 -5.87
C ASN A 30 11.39 -6.82 -4.89
N ASP A 31 11.50 -6.57 -3.59
CA ASP A 31 11.26 -7.52 -2.50
C ASP A 31 10.26 -6.98 -1.46
N GLY A 32 9.45 -6.02 -1.88
CA GLY A 32 8.33 -5.47 -1.11
C GLY A 32 7.03 -6.23 -1.30
N LEU A 33 5.92 -5.58 -0.93
CA LEU A 33 4.58 -6.14 -1.02
C LEU A 33 4.02 -6.18 -2.45
N GLU A 34 4.57 -5.36 -3.36
CA GLU A 34 4.26 -5.41 -4.79
C GLU A 34 5.46 -5.93 -5.58
N GLY A 35 5.18 -6.75 -6.58
CA GLY A 35 6.18 -7.07 -7.60
C GLY A 35 6.42 -5.87 -8.52
N VAL A 36 7.58 -5.85 -9.19
CA VAL A 36 7.91 -4.82 -10.18
C VAL A 36 8.05 -5.42 -11.57
N ARG A 37 7.44 -4.79 -12.58
CA ARG A 37 7.66 -5.11 -14.00
C ARG A 37 7.93 -3.85 -14.82
N TYR A 38 9.14 -3.74 -15.36
CA TYR A 38 9.57 -2.55 -16.11
C TYR A 38 8.97 -2.44 -17.53
N ARG A 39 8.42 -3.53 -18.08
CA ARG A 39 7.69 -3.51 -19.34
C ARG A 39 6.18 -3.64 -19.08
N PRO A 40 5.33 -2.85 -19.75
CA PRO A 40 3.89 -3.00 -19.67
C PRO A 40 3.44 -4.42 -19.99
N TYR A 41 2.49 -4.92 -19.22
CA TYR A 41 1.87 -6.23 -19.39
C TYR A 41 0.38 -6.13 -19.11
N GLN A 42 -0.41 -7.05 -19.66
CA GLN A 42 -1.80 -7.19 -19.25
C GLN A 42 -1.88 -8.09 -18.01
N ASP A 43 -2.59 -7.63 -16.99
CA ASP A 43 -2.87 -8.45 -15.82
C ASP A 43 -3.91 -9.55 -16.12
N VAL A 44 -4.30 -10.30 -15.09
CA VAL A 44 -5.24 -11.44 -15.22
C VAL A 44 -6.65 -11.03 -15.64
N VAL A 45 -7.00 -9.73 -15.59
CA VAL A 45 -8.29 -9.19 -16.04
C VAL A 45 -8.14 -8.30 -17.29
N GLY A 46 -6.97 -8.28 -17.93
CA GLY A 46 -6.73 -7.60 -19.19
C GLY A 46 -6.35 -6.12 -19.08
N VAL A 47 -6.08 -5.61 -17.87
CA VAL A 47 -5.68 -4.21 -17.64
C VAL A 47 -4.19 -4.05 -17.88
N TRP A 48 -3.81 -3.01 -18.64
CA TRP A 48 -2.41 -2.64 -18.84
C TRP A 48 -1.79 -2.13 -17.53
N THR A 49 -0.71 -2.78 -17.12
CA THR A 49 -0.03 -2.56 -15.85
C THR A 49 1.48 -2.48 -16.07
N VAL A 50 2.17 -1.62 -15.31
CA VAL A 50 3.64 -1.48 -15.33
C VAL A 50 4.17 -1.13 -13.94
N CYS A 51 5.48 -1.20 -13.75
CA CYS A 51 6.18 -0.84 -12.51
C CYS A 51 5.60 -1.60 -11.30
N TYR A 52 5.35 -0.91 -10.19
CA TYR A 52 4.84 -1.48 -8.94
C TYR A 52 3.30 -1.64 -8.94
N GLY A 53 2.71 -2.03 -10.07
CA GLY A 53 1.26 -2.14 -10.21
C GLY A 53 0.57 -0.87 -10.71
N HIS A 54 1.32 0.07 -11.30
CA HIS A 54 0.75 1.27 -11.91
C HIS A 54 -0.17 0.90 -13.08
N THR A 55 -1.37 1.47 -13.10
CA THR A 55 -2.36 1.37 -14.19
C THR A 55 -2.77 2.78 -14.61
N GLY A 56 -2.97 2.99 -15.92
CA GLY A 56 -3.29 4.32 -16.42
C GLY A 56 -3.23 4.43 -17.93
N LYS A 57 -3.87 5.49 -18.46
CA LYS A 57 -3.81 5.82 -19.89
C LYS A 57 -2.45 6.39 -20.31
N ASP A 58 -1.62 6.76 -19.34
CA ASP A 58 -0.26 7.26 -19.49
C ASP A 58 0.80 6.15 -19.66
N ILE A 59 0.38 4.89 -19.66
CA ILE A 59 1.26 3.75 -19.96
C ILE A 59 1.62 3.75 -21.45
N MET A 60 2.92 3.86 -21.74
CA MET A 60 3.47 3.77 -23.09
C MET A 60 3.79 2.30 -23.43
N LEU A 61 2.98 1.69 -24.29
CA LEU A 61 3.20 0.33 -24.77
C LEU A 61 4.54 0.23 -25.52
N GLY A 62 5.28 -0.88 -25.30
CA GLY A 62 6.60 -1.10 -25.89
C GLY A 62 7.77 -0.40 -25.17
N LYS A 63 7.50 0.54 -24.26
CA LYS A 63 8.54 1.18 -23.44
C LYS A 63 9.05 0.21 -22.37
N THR A 64 10.36 0.25 -22.11
CA THR A 64 10.94 -0.28 -20.86
C THR A 64 11.16 0.91 -19.92
N TYR A 65 10.43 0.93 -18.81
CA TYR A 65 10.53 1.96 -17.79
C TYR A 65 11.79 1.76 -16.94
N THR A 66 12.43 2.84 -16.55
CA THR A 66 13.57 2.82 -15.63
C THR A 66 13.10 2.70 -14.17
N PRO A 67 13.97 2.26 -13.24
CA PRO A 67 13.66 2.28 -11.81
C PRO A 67 13.20 3.65 -11.30
N THR A 68 13.82 4.72 -11.78
CA THR A 68 13.46 6.09 -11.39
C THR A 68 12.06 6.47 -11.88
N GLU A 69 11.71 6.13 -13.12
CA GLU A 69 10.36 6.35 -13.65
C GLU A 69 9.33 5.53 -12.86
N CYS A 70 9.64 4.28 -12.51
CA CYS A 70 8.75 3.46 -11.68
C CYS A 70 8.53 4.01 -10.27
N LYS A 71 9.57 4.59 -9.66
CA LYS A 71 9.44 5.27 -8.36
C LYS A 71 8.60 6.55 -8.49
N ALA A 72 8.78 7.32 -9.56
CA ALA A 72 7.96 8.52 -9.82
C ALA A 72 6.48 8.17 -10.02
N LEU A 73 6.18 7.08 -10.74
CA LEU A 73 4.81 6.57 -10.89
C LEU A 73 4.23 6.11 -9.54
N LEU A 74 5.01 5.37 -8.75
CA LEU A 74 4.57 4.95 -7.41
C LEU A 74 4.27 6.15 -6.51
N ASP A 75 5.12 7.18 -6.53
CA ASP A 75 4.92 8.39 -5.72
C ASP A 75 3.65 9.14 -6.15
N LYS A 76 3.41 9.25 -7.47
CA LYS A 76 2.16 9.79 -8.03
C LYS A 76 0.93 9.00 -7.55
N ASP A 77 0.98 7.67 -7.61
CA ASP A 77 -0.13 6.80 -7.25
C ASP A 77 -0.41 6.82 -5.74
N LEU A 78 0.63 6.81 -4.90
CA LEU A 78 0.48 6.95 -3.45
C LEU A 78 -0.09 8.31 -3.04
N ASN A 79 0.30 9.38 -3.74
CA ASN A 79 -0.33 10.69 -3.56
C ASN A 79 -1.82 10.67 -3.97
N ALA A 80 -2.19 9.91 -5.00
CA ALA A 80 -3.59 9.72 -5.36
C ALA A 80 -4.36 8.94 -4.29
N VAL A 81 -3.79 7.85 -3.76
CA VAL A 81 -4.36 7.09 -2.63
C VAL A 81 -4.56 8.00 -1.41
N ALA A 82 -3.55 8.78 -1.04
CA ALA A 82 -3.62 9.72 0.07
C ALA A 82 -4.78 10.71 -0.09
N ARG A 83 -4.92 11.34 -1.27
CA ARG A 83 -6.05 12.24 -1.57
C ARG A 83 -7.41 11.55 -1.46
N GLN A 84 -7.49 10.28 -1.87
CA GLN A 84 -8.75 9.53 -1.88
C GLN A 84 -9.19 9.08 -0.48
N ILE A 85 -8.27 8.81 0.44
CA ILE A 85 -8.61 8.24 1.76
C ILE A 85 -8.50 9.22 2.92
N ASN A 86 -7.58 10.19 2.88
CA ASN A 86 -7.35 11.12 4.00
C ASN A 86 -8.60 11.89 4.43
N PRO A 87 -9.48 12.38 3.52
CA PRO A 87 -10.69 13.07 3.93
C PRO A 87 -11.64 12.22 4.79
N TYR A 88 -11.48 10.90 4.80
CA TYR A 88 -12.33 9.97 5.54
C TYR A 88 -11.76 9.57 6.90
N ILE A 89 -10.48 9.83 7.15
CA ILE A 89 -9.82 9.62 8.45
C ILE A 89 -10.07 10.88 9.27
N LYS A 90 -10.93 10.77 10.29
CA LYS A 90 -11.46 11.91 11.06
C LYS A 90 -10.74 12.19 12.37
N VAL A 91 -9.81 11.31 12.74
CA VAL A 91 -9.00 11.45 13.96
C VAL A 91 -7.51 11.50 13.60
N PRO A 92 -6.66 12.14 14.42
CA PRO A 92 -5.22 12.01 14.30
C PRO A 92 -4.81 10.54 14.41
N ILE A 93 -3.87 10.12 13.56
CA ILE A 93 -3.26 8.79 13.61
C ILE A 93 -1.75 8.93 13.38
N PRO A 94 -0.92 8.02 13.94
CA PRO A 94 0.51 7.98 13.68
C PRO A 94 0.83 7.84 12.18
N GLU A 95 1.96 8.36 11.75
CA GLU A 95 2.40 8.26 10.35
C GLU A 95 2.65 6.82 9.93
N ALA A 96 3.08 5.95 10.86
CA ALA A 96 3.21 4.51 10.62
C ALA A 96 1.86 3.86 10.31
N THR A 97 0.82 4.14 11.13
CA THR A 97 -0.56 3.74 10.86
C THR A 97 -1.00 4.24 9.49
N ARG A 98 -0.85 5.54 9.21
CA ARG A 98 -1.25 6.15 7.94
C ARG A 98 -0.54 5.51 6.74
N GLY A 99 0.76 5.25 6.84
CA GLY A 99 1.55 4.59 5.80
C GLY A 99 1.09 3.15 5.53
N ALA A 100 0.77 2.39 6.59
CA ALA A 100 0.16 1.07 6.44
C ALA A 100 -1.22 1.14 5.75
N LEU A 101 -2.03 2.16 6.08
CA LEU A 101 -3.33 2.37 5.42
C LEU A 101 -3.18 2.75 3.94
N TYR A 102 -2.15 3.51 3.57
CA TYR A 102 -1.85 3.77 2.16
C TYR A 102 -1.45 2.49 1.41
N SER A 103 -0.57 1.65 1.98
CA SER A 103 -0.23 0.34 1.39
C SER A 103 -1.46 -0.56 1.22
N PHE A 104 -2.32 -0.58 2.24
CA PHE A 104 -3.56 -1.35 2.21
C PHE A 104 -4.52 -0.84 1.14
N ALA A 105 -4.76 0.48 1.10
CA ALA A 105 -5.65 1.12 0.13
C ALA A 105 -5.10 1.06 -1.31
N TYR A 106 -3.78 1.05 -1.49
CA TYR A 106 -3.14 0.79 -2.78
C TYR A 106 -3.54 -0.59 -3.32
N ASN A 107 -3.60 -1.60 -2.46
CA ASN A 107 -3.96 -2.96 -2.86
C ASN A 107 -5.44 -3.19 -3.09
N VAL A 108 -6.27 -2.73 -2.14
CA VAL A 108 -7.71 -3.04 -2.15
C VAL A 108 -8.53 -1.98 -2.87
N GLY A 109 -7.92 -0.83 -3.17
CA GLY A 109 -8.59 0.35 -3.70
C GLY A 109 -9.27 1.21 -2.62
N ALA A 110 -9.32 2.52 -2.86
CA ALA A 110 -9.92 3.49 -1.94
C ALA A 110 -11.43 3.28 -1.71
N GLY A 111 -12.15 2.70 -2.67
CA GLY A 111 -13.57 2.33 -2.49
C GLY A 111 -13.77 1.34 -1.35
N ASN A 112 -13.01 0.24 -1.37
CA ASN A 112 -13.04 -0.79 -0.33
C ASN A 112 -12.56 -0.26 1.03
N PHE A 113 -11.52 0.59 1.04
CA PHE A 113 -11.09 1.25 2.27
C PHE A 113 -12.22 2.06 2.91
N ARG A 114 -12.91 2.90 2.12
CA ARG A 114 -14.00 3.77 2.62
C ARG A 114 -15.18 3.00 3.19
N ALA A 115 -15.50 1.83 2.64
CA ALA A 115 -16.59 0.98 3.13
C ALA A 115 -16.18 0.07 4.31
N SER A 116 -14.91 0.08 4.72
CA SER A 116 -14.38 -0.92 5.63
C SER A 116 -14.75 -0.69 7.11
N THR A 117 -14.93 -1.80 7.84
CA THR A 117 -14.96 -1.79 9.32
C THR A 117 -13.65 -1.26 9.91
N LEU A 118 -12.52 -1.42 9.19
CA LEU A 118 -11.22 -0.86 9.56
C LEU A 118 -11.33 0.66 9.73
N LEU A 119 -11.83 1.38 8.71
CA LEU A 119 -11.96 2.84 8.76
C LEU A 119 -12.91 3.28 9.88
N ARG A 120 -14.03 2.56 10.06
CA ARG A 120 -14.94 2.82 11.18
C ARG A 120 -14.23 2.78 12.53
N LYS A 121 -13.37 1.79 12.75
CA LYS A 121 -12.58 1.66 13.99
C LYS A 121 -11.52 2.75 14.14
N ILE A 122 -10.83 3.12 13.06
CA ILE A 122 -9.93 4.29 13.06
C ILE A 122 -10.68 5.52 13.57
N ASN A 123 -11.85 5.82 13.00
CA ASN A 123 -12.62 7.00 13.38
C ASN A 123 -13.25 6.93 14.79
N GLN A 124 -13.22 5.77 15.44
CA GLN A 124 -13.59 5.59 16.85
C GLN A 124 -12.38 5.72 17.78
N GLY A 125 -11.17 5.96 17.25
CA GLY A 125 -9.92 5.98 18.02
C GLY A 125 -9.37 4.58 18.35
N ASP A 126 -10.03 3.51 17.91
CA ASP A 126 -9.59 2.12 18.11
C ASP A 126 -8.55 1.72 17.04
N ILE A 127 -7.34 2.27 17.15
CA ILE A 127 -6.24 2.01 16.21
C ILE A 127 -5.87 0.52 16.21
N ASN A 128 -5.68 -0.09 17.37
CA ASN A 128 -5.29 -1.51 17.46
C ASN A 128 -6.35 -2.42 16.84
N GLY A 129 -7.62 -2.23 17.19
CA GLY A 129 -8.71 -3.00 16.60
C GLY A 129 -8.90 -2.72 15.11
N ALA A 130 -8.58 -1.50 14.62
CA ALA A 130 -8.56 -1.21 13.20
C ALA A 130 -7.44 -1.96 12.47
N CYS A 131 -6.21 -1.97 13.01
CA CYS A 131 -5.10 -2.72 12.45
C CYS A 131 -5.39 -4.23 12.43
N ASP A 132 -6.11 -4.78 13.42
CA ASP A 132 -6.59 -6.16 13.41
C ASP A 132 -7.58 -6.47 12.26
N GLN A 133 -8.32 -5.47 11.77
CA GLN A 133 -9.22 -5.67 10.62
C GLN A 133 -8.47 -5.97 9.33
N LEU A 134 -7.18 -5.64 9.20
CA LEU A 134 -6.38 -6.00 8.02
C LEU A 134 -6.43 -7.51 7.74
N ARG A 135 -6.44 -8.34 8.78
CA ARG A 135 -6.51 -9.82 8.68
C ARG A 135 -7.75 -10.35 7.97
N ARG A 136 -8.83 -9.55 7.92
CA ARG A 136 -10.07 -9.90 7.21
C ARG A 136 -9.91 -9.80 5.69
N TRP A 137 -8.94 -9.02 5.20
CA TRP A 137 -8.69 -8.76 3.78
C TRP A 137 -7.67 -9.74 3.17
N THR A 138 -7.95 -11.04 3.33
CA THR A 138 -7.05 -12.14 2.94
C THR A 138 -7.67 -13.11 1.93
N TYR A 139 -8.86 -12.79 1.40
CA TYR A 139 -9.59 -13.58 0.43
C TYR A 139 -9.62 -12.88 -0.93
N ALA A 140 -9.53 -13.65 -2.02
CA ALA A 140 -9.77 -13.21 -3.39
C ALA A 140 -10.38 -14.39 -4.18
N GLY A 141 -11.40 -14.13 -5.01
CA GLY A 141 -12.13 -15.19 -5.71
C GLY A 141 -12.77 -16.23 -4.77
N GLY A 142 -13.25 -15.80 -3.60
CA GLY A 142 -13.85 -16.70 -2.59
C GLY A 142 -12.85 -17.59 -1.81
N LYS A 143 -11.56 -17.55 -2.13
CA LYS A 143 -10.53 -18.37 -1.50
C LYS A 143 -9.55 -17.52 -0.69
N LYS A 144 -9.06 -18.05 0.43
CA LYS A 144 -8.00 -17.42 1.22
C LYS A 144 -6.63 -17.60 0.55
N TRP A 145 -5.85 -16.53 0.42
CA TRP A 145 -4.54 -16.56 -0.23
C TRP A 145 -3.40 -16.35 0.76
N LYS A 146 -2.41 -17.25 0.75
CA LYS A 146 -1.22 -17.15 1.62
C LYS A 146 -0.50 -15.81 1.44
N GLY A 147 -0.33 -15.35 0.19
CA GLY A 147 0.30 -14.06 -0.10
C GLY A 147 -0.42 -12.87 0.54
N LEU A 148 -1.76 -12.86 0.50
CA LEU A 148 -2.55 -11.82 1.16
C LEU A 148 -2.44 -11.92 2.68
N VAL A 149 -2.44 -13.12 3.26
CA VAL A 149 -2.22 -13.30 4.71
C VAL A 149 -0.90 -12.68 5.13
N THR A 150 0.20 -13.02 4.45
CA THR A 150 1.52 -12.47 4.75
C THR A 150 1.56 -10.95 4.59
N ARG A 151 0.97 -10.42 3.51
CA ARG A 151 0.85 -8.97 3.29
C ARG A 151 0.16 -8.27 4.46
N ARG A 152 -0.99 -8.78 4.89
CA ARG A 152 -1.78 -8.16 5.97
C ARG A 152 -1.11 -8.24 7.32
N GLU A 153 -0.33 -9.29 7.61
CA GLU A 153 0.47 -9.33 8.83
C GLU A 153 1.58 -8.28 8.82
N ILE A 154 2.28 -8.09 7.69
CA ILE A 154 3.33 -7.06 7.56
C ILE A 154 2.72 -5.66 7.72
N GLU A 155 1.63 -5.36 7.00
CA GLU A 155 0.94 -4.08 7.12
C GLU A 155 0.42 -3.84 8.53
N ARG A 156 -0.12 -4.88 9.20
CA ARG A 156 -0.58 -4.79 10.59
C ARG A 156 0.56 -4.49 11.54
N GLU A 157 1.71 -5.13 11.37
CA GLU A 157 2.88 -4.89 12.22
C GLU A 157 3.29 -3.41 12.18
N VAL A 158 3.36 -2.81 10.98
CA VAL A 158 3.66 -1.37 10.84
C VAL A 158 2.51 -0.51 11.35
N CYS A 159 1.26 -0.93 11.13
CA CYS A 159 0.07 -0.17 11.49
C CYS A 159 -0.01 0.15 13.00
N VAL A 160 0.51 -0.75 13.85
CA VAL A 160 0.50 -0.61 15.31
C VAL A 160 1.74 0.07 15.88
N TRP A 161 2.70 0.47 15.05
CA TRP A 161 3.86 1.23 15.51
C TRP A 161 3.46 2.67 15.85
N GLN A 162 3.88 3.13 17.03
CA GLN A 162 3.62 4.46 17.57
C GLN A 162 4.92 5.28 17.56
#